data_AF-A0A5K1FT76-F1
#
_entry.id   AF-A0A5K1FT76-F1
#
_cell.length_a   1.000
_cell.length_b   1.000
_cell.length_c   1.000
_cell.angle_alpha   90.00
_cell.angle_beta   90.00
_cell.angle_gamma   90.00
#
_symmetry.space_group_name_H-M   'P 1'
#
loop_
_entity.id
_entity.type
_entity.pdbx_description
1 polymer ?
#
loop_
_entity_poly.entity_id
_entity_poly.type
_entity_poly.pdbx_seq_one_letter_code
_entity_poly.pdbx_strand_id
1 'polypeptide(L)' 'ASESVRREYDRKCGQLRHQFARDLKKHVIDKTRAAVKDLYSRTNVAIQALESISKRIEKLRDEELQPQLLELIQG' A
#
# COMPACT_ATOMS: atom_id res chain seq x y z
N ALA A 1 -1.20 -10.06 0.92
CA ALA A 1 -2.32 -9.19 0.51
C ALA A 1 -1.83 -7.88 -0.13
N SER A 2 -0.97 -7.10 0.52
CA SER A 2 -0.48 -5.82 -0.05
C SER A 2 0.37 -6.00 -1.30
N GLU A 3 1.27 -7.00 -1.30
CA GLU A 3 2.11 -7.28 -2.47
C GLU A 3 1.30 -7.83 -3.66
N SER A 4 0.27 -8.63 -3.42
CA SER A 4 -0.62 -9.13 -4.48
C SER A 4 -1.42 -8.00 -5.13
N VAL A 5 -1.88 -7.00 -4.35
CA VAL A 5 -2.55 -5.79 -4.90
C VAL A 5 -1.58 -4.98 -5.75
N ARG A 6 -0.33 -4.84 -5.33
CA ARG A 6 0.71 -4.14 -6.10
C ARG A 6 1.01 -4.86 -7.42
N ARG A 7 1.20 -6.18 -7.40
CA ARG A 7 1.42 -6.97 -8.62
C ARG A 7 0.23 -6.87 -9.59
N GLU A 8 -0.99 -6.86 -9.06
CA GLU A 8 -2.18 -6.67 -9.89
C GLU A 8 -2.24 -5.27 -10.49
N TYR A 9 -1.92 -4.23 -9.71
CA TYR A 9 -1.80 -2.85 -10.20
C TYR A 9 -0.82 -2.75 -11.36
N ASP A 10 0.40 -3.28 -11.18
CA ASP A 10 1.45 -3.25 -12.21
C ASP A 10 1.00 -3.97 -13.49
N ARG A 11 0.36 -5.13 -13.34
CA ARG A 11 -0.22 -5.89 -14.46
C ARG A 11 -1.29 -5.08 -15.19
N LYS A 12 -2.17 -4.38 -14.47
CA LYS A 12 -3.24 -3.55 -15.05
C LYS A 12 -2.71 -2.31 -15.74
N CYS A 13 -1.65 -1.70 -15.22
CA CYS A 13 -0.93 -0.61 -15.88
C CYS A 13 -0.32 -1.06 -17.21
N GLY A 14 0.33 -2.23 -17.24
CA GLY A 14 0.84 -2.85 -18.47
C GLY A 14 -0.28 -3.14 -19.47
N GLN A 15 -1.40 -3.71 -19.00
CA GLN A 15 -2.59 -3.94 -19.82
C GLN A 15 -3.14 -2.64 -20.42
N LEU A 16 -3.27 -1.57 -19.62
CA LEU A 16 -3.77 -0.28 -20.08
C LEU A 16 -2.87 0.33 -21.15
N ARG A 17 -1.55 0.28 -20.95
CA ARG A 17 -0.57 0.77 -21.94
C ARG A 17 -0.69 0.03 -23.28
N HIS A 18 -0.83 -1.30 -23.23
CA HIS A 18 -1.06 -2.11 -24.43
C HIS A 18 -2.37 -1.77 -25.14
N GLN A 19 -3.42 -1.47 -24.37
CA GLN A 19 -4.72 -1.12 -24.96
C GLN A 19 -4.69 0.23 -25.66
N PHE A 20 -4.00 1.22 -25.10
CA PHE A 20 -3.76 2.51 -25.75
C PHE A 20 -2.92 2.35 -27.01
N ALA A 21 -1.84 1.58 -26.97
CA ALA A 21 -0.96 1.37 -28.11
C ALA A 21 -1.64 0.67 -29.31
N ARG A 22 -2.77 0.00 -29.08
CA ARG A 22 -3.54 -0.72 -30.10
C ARG A 22 -4.86 -0.04 -30.48
N ASP A 23 -5.10 1.17 -30.01
CA ASP A 23 -6.34 1.93 -30.23
C ASP A 23 -7.61 1.10 -29.99
N LEU A 24 -7.61 0.32 -28.91
CA LEU A 24 -8.79 -0.48 -28.56
C LEU A 24 -9.99 0.42 -28.24
N LYS A 25 -11.19 -0.15 -28.34
CA LYS A 25 -12.45 0.56 -28.09
C LYS A 25 -12.41 1.27 -26.73
N LYS A 26 -12.84 2.54 -26.73
CA LYS A 26 -12.87 3.43 -25.55
C LYS A 26 -13.42 2.76 -24.27
N HIS A 27 -14.52 2.01 -24.36
CA HIS A 27 -15.13 1.35 -23.20
C HIS A 27 -14.20 0.29 -22.55
N VAL A 28 -13.33 -0.37 -23.32
CA VAL A 28 -12.36 -1.36 -22.82
C VAL A 28 -11.24 -0.65 -22.04
N ILE A 29 -10.77 0.47 -22.59
CA ILE A 29 -9.76 1.33 -21.98
C ILE A 29 -10.30 1.92 -20.68
N ASP A 30 -11.51 2.48 -20.69
CA ASP A 30 -12.12 3.11 -19.52
C ASP A 30 -12.37 2.08 -18.39
N LYS A 31 -12.79 0.86 -18.72
CA LYS A 31 -12.91 -0.23 -17.73
C LYS A 31 -11.56 -0.55 -17.07
N THR A 32 -10.49 -0.61 -17.85
CA THR A 32 -9.15 -0.92 -17.34
C THR A 32 -8.58 0.24 -16.52
N ARG A 33 -8.83 1.49 -16.94
CA ARG A 33 -8.47 2.71 -16.20
C ARG A 33 -9.16 2.76 -14.83
N ALA A 34 -10.45 2.40 -14.75
CA ALA A 34 -11.17 2.34 -13.48
C ALA A 34 -10.53 1.33 -12.51
N ALA A 35 -10.17 0.14 -12.99
CA ALA A 35 -9.47 -0.86 -12.19
C ALA A 35 -8.08 -0.39 -11.72
N VAL A 36 -7.31 0.27 -12.58
CA VAL A 36 -6.01 0.87 -12.19
C VAL A 36 -6.19 1.90 -11.09
N LYS A 37 -7.22 2.76 -11.18
CA LYS A 37 -7.50 3.79 -10.17
C LYS A 37 -7.90 3.19 -8.81
N ASP A 38 -8.72 2.14 -8.81
CA ASP A 38 -9.09 1.40 -7.59
C ASP A 38 -7.85 0.80 -6.91
N LEU A 39 -7.04 0.07 -7.67
CA LEU A 39 -5.83 -0.59 -7.17
C LEU A 39 -4.79 0.42 -6.65
N TYR A 40 -4.66 1.57 -7.29
CA TYR A 40 -3.80 2.66 -6.83
C TYR A 40 -4.24 3.18 -5.45
N SER A 41 -5.54 3.48 -5.30
CA SER A 41 -6.10 3.94 -4.02
C SER A 41 -5.83 2.93 -2.90
N ARG A 42 -6.11 1.65 -3.17
CA ARG A 42 -5.89 0.56 -2.20
C ARG A 42 -4.41 0.39 -1.83
N THR A 43 -3.51 0.55 -2.79
CA THR A 43 -2.06 0.51 -2.53
C THR A 43 -1.64 1.64 -1.60
N ASN A 44 -2.11 2.86 -1.83
CA ASN A 44 -1.80 4.01 -0.97
C ASN A 44 -2.34 3.85 0.45
N VAL A 45 -3.59 3.37 0.60
CA VAL A 45 -4.16 3.09 1.92
C VAL A 45 -3.33 2.05 2.67
N ALA A 46 -2.88 0.99 1.98
CA ALA A 46 -2.03 -0.03 2.59
C ALA A 46 -0.67 0.54 3.07
N ILE A 47 -0.07 1.46 2.30
CA ILE A 47 1.17 2.14 2.69
C ILE A 47 0.95 2.98 3.96
N GLN A 48 -0.10 3.81 3.99
CA GLN A 48 -0.41 4.65 5.15
C GLN A 48 -0.72 3.81 6.40
N ALA A 49 -1.40 2.68 6.24
CA ALA A 49 -1.67 1.75 7.33
C ALA A 49 -0.37 1.16 7.89
N LEU A 50 0.55 0.73 7.02
CA LEU A 50 1.86 0.23 7.43
C LEU A 50 2.67 1.29 8.19
N GLU A 51 2.74 2.52 7.67
CA GLU A 51 3.44 3.63 8.33
C GLU A 51 2.86 3.94 9.72
N SER A 52 1.53 3.95 9.84
CA SER A 52 0.84 4.19 11.12
C SER A 52 1.13 3.09 12.14
N ILE A 53 1.09 1.82 11.70
CA ILE A 53 1.40 0.66 12.55
C ILE A 53 2.86 0.72 12.99
N SER A 54 3.81 0.96 12.08
CA SER A 54 5.23 1.06 12.39
C SER A 54 5.51 2.14 13.44
N LYS A 55 4.96 3.35 13.26
CA LYS A 55 5.10 4.43 14.25
C LYS A 55 4.55 4.06 15.61
N ARG A 56 3.42 3.34 15.66
CA ARG A 56 2.84 2.89 16.93
C ARG A 56 3.70 1.83 17.61
N ILE A 57 4.32 0.93 16.86
CA ILE A 57 5.27 -0.06 17.39
C ILE A 57 6.52 0.63 17.95
N GLU A 58 7.08 1.58 17.20
CA GLU A 58 8.25 2.36 17.63
C GLU A 58 7.96 3.12 18.92
N LYS A 59 6.83 3.82 18.99
CA LYS A 59 6.39 4.51 20.20
C LYS A 59 6.25 3.57 21.40
N LEU A 60 5.54 2.45 21.23
CA LEU A 60 5.39 1.46 22.30
C LEU A 60 6.74 0.92 22.78
N ARG A 61 7.67 0.65 21.86
CA ARG A 61 9.01 0.14 22.19
C ARG A 61 9.84 1.17 22.95
N ASP A 62 9.95 2.38 22.41
CA ASP A 62 10.95 3.36 22.86
C ASP A 62 10.44 4.27 23.98
N GLU A 63 9.16 4.66 23.93
CA GLU A 63 8.58 5.62 24.88
C GLU A 63 7.89 4.93 26.05
N GLU A 64 7.47 3.67 25.91
CA GLU A 64 6.71 2.95 26.94
C GLU A 64 7.50 1.78 27.53
N LEU A 65 7.88 0.80 26.70
CA LEU A 65 8.52 -0.44 27.19
C LEU A 65 9.96 -0.23 27.65
N GLN A 66 10.75 0.56 26.94
CA GLN A 66 12.15 0.81 27.30
C GLN A 66 12.28 1.53 28.66
N PRO A 67 11.52 2.61 28.98
CA PRO A 67 11.56 3.21 30.30
C PRO A 67 11.16 2.24 31.42
N GLN A 68 10.09 1.44 31.21
CA GLN A 68 9.66 0.43 32.18
C GLN A 68 10.76 -0.61 32.48
N LEU A 69 11.49 -1.04 31.44
CA LEU A 69 12.63 -1.93 31.62
C LEU A 69 13.77 -1.28 32.40
N LEU A 70 14.05 0.01 32.17
CA LEU A 70 15.08 0.74 32.90
C LEU A 70 14.70 0.91 34.38
N GLU A 71 13.46 1.30 34.67
CA GLU A 71 12.95 1.39 36.04
C GLU A 71 13.07 0.05 36.76
N LEU A 72 12.65 -1.05 36.11
CA LEU A 72 12.73 -2.39 36.67
C LEU A 72 14.18 -2.82 37.02
N ILE A 73 15.16 -2.39 36.22
CA ILE A 73 16.58 -2.68 36.48
C ILE A 73 17.12 -1.82 37.63
N GLN A 74 16.65 -0.58 37.75
CA GLN A 74 17.12 0.35 38.79
C GLN A 74 16.53 0.06 40.17
N GLY A 75 15.37 -0.63 40.24
CA GLY A 75 14.72 -1.06 41.48
C GLY A 75 13.57 -0.15 41.87
#